data_AF-A0A920U8S8-F1
#
_entry.id   AF-A0A920U8S8-F1
#
_cell.length_a   1.000
_cell.length_b   1.000
_cell.length_c   1.000
_cell.angle_alpha   90.00
_cell.angle_beta   90.00
_cell.angle_gamma   90.00
#
_symmetry.space_group_name_H-M   'P 1'
#
loop_
_entity.id
_entity.type
_entity.pdbx_description
1 polymer ?
#
loop_
_entity_poly.entity_id
_entity_poly.type
_entity_poly.pdbx_seq_one_letter_code
_entity_poly.pdbx_strand_id
1 'polypeptide(L)'
;MVAGPALFGPDSRPDDVLLRWHIKSERNEVLRARWVQKFAPLLISYGFTIPDPGLAHDPETDTWTAGPIDWEPLKQTLAMGGPDSARRIGEAAANWADTQWVRDALDGAPDRAVGATQ
;
A
#
# COMPACT_ATOMS: atom_id res chain seq x y z
N MET A 1 6.50 -12.42 0.31
CA MET A 1 5.67 -11.38 -0.34
C MET A 1 4.87 -10.70 0.74
N VAL A 2 4.89 -9.37 0.81
CA VAL A 2 4.06 -8.62 1.77
C VAL A 2 2.68 -8.44 1.14
N ALA A 3 1.66 -9.02 1.76
CA ALA A 3 0.28 -8.94 1.30
C ALA A 3 -0.66 -8.85 2.51
N GLY A 4 -1.89 -8.38 2.28
CA GLY A 4 -2.92 -8.31 3.32
C GLY A 4 -2.77 -7.11 4.27
N PRO A 5 -3.20 -7.25 5.54
CA PRO A 5 -3.32 -6.12 6.47
C PRO A 5 -2.02 -5.34 6.71
N ALA A 6 -0.85 -5.97 6.56
CA ALA A 6 0.44 -5.33 6.76
C ALA A 6 0.67 -4.09 5.85
N LEU A 7 -0.03 -3.99 4.71
CA LEU A 7 0.08 -2.86 3.78
C LEU A 7 -0.41 -1.52 4.35
N PHE A 8 -1.29 -1.55 5.35
CA PHE A 8 -1.72 -0.34 6.05
C PHE A 8 -0.66 0.20 7.03
N GLY A 9 0.43 -0.54 7.21
CA GLY A 9 1.53 -0.18 8.10
C GLY A 9 1.25 -0.54 9.57
N PRO A 10 2.23 -0.29 10.46
CA PRO A 10 2.09 -0.51 11.89
C PRO A 10 1.08 0.47 12.51
N ASP A 11 0.72 0.23 13.76
CA ASP A 11 -0.27 1.02 14.49
C ASP A 11 0.09 2.51 14.52
N SER A 12 -0.93 3.34 14.38
CA SER A 12 -0.76 4.79 14.45
C SER A 12 -0.26 5.20 15.83
N ARG A 13 0.68 6.15 15.87
CA ARG A 13 1.13 6.73 17.14
C ARG A 13 -0.02 7.53 17.77
N PRO A 14 -0.16 7.56 19.12
CA PRO A 14 -1.21 8.34 19.77
C PRO A 14 -1.19 9.84 19.41
N ASP A 15 -0.03 10.37 19.06
CA ASP A 15 0.24 11.76 18.70
C ASP A 15 0.45 11.98 17.18
N ASP A 16 -0.06 11.08 16.32
CA ASP A 16 0.13 11.13 14.87
C ASP A 16 -0.37 12.47 14.27
N VAL A 17 0.59 13.30 13.86
CA VAL A 17 0.35 14.62 13.26
C VAL A 17 -0.45 14.54 11.96
N LEU A 18 -0.37 13.42 11.24
CA LEU A 18 -1.10 13.23 9.99
C LEU A 18 -2.60 13.08 10.22
N LEU A 19 -3.00 12.51 11.37
CA LEU A 19 -4.41 12.50 11.78
C LEU A 19 -4.85 13.90 12.21
N ARG A 20 -4.02 14.62 12.97
CA ARG A 20 -4.33 15.99 13.40
C ARG A 20 -4.56 16.93 12.23
N TRP A 21 -3.76 16.80 11.17
CA TRP A 21 -3.89 17.59 9.95
C TRP A 21 -4.85 16.99 8.93
N HIS A 22 -5.55 15.90 9.26
CA HIS A 22 -6.51 15.23 8.39
C HIS A 22 -5.92 14.77 7.05
N ILE A 23 -4.61 14.50 7.00
CA ILE A 23 -3.94 13.82 5.88
C ILE A 23 -4.27 12.32 5.91
N LYS A 24 -4.29 11.73 7.12
CA LYS A 24 -4.93 10.44 7.38
C LYS A 24 -6.32 10.69 7.92
N SER A 25 -7.32 10.00 7.38
CA SER A 25 -8.69 10.07 7.91
C SER A 25 -8.87 9.23 9.16
N GLU A 26 -8.16 8.10 9.28
CA GLU A 26 -8.31 7.15 10.38
C GLU A 26 -6.98 6.47 10.73
N ARG A 27 -6.92 5.86 11.91
CA ARG A 27 -5.74 5.13 12.39
C ARG A 27 -5.50 3.86 11.57
N ASN A 28 -4.24 3.50 11.38
CA ASN A 28 -3.84 2.36 10.56
C ASN A 28 -4.48 1.04 11.02
N GLU A 29 -4.53 0.79 12.33
CA GLU A 29 -5.14 -0.39 12.93
C GLU A 29 -6.65 -0.48 12.71
N VAL A 30 -7.35 0.66 12.65
CA VAL A 30 -8.79 0.72 12.35
C VAL A 30 -9.04 0.36 10.88
N LEU A 31 -8.21 0.88 9.98
CA LEU A 31 -8.28 0.55 8.56
C LEU A 31 -7.98 -0.94 8.31
N ARG A 32 -6.99 -1.51 9.01
CA ARG A 32 -6.71 -2.96 8.95
C ARG A 32 -7.90 -3.77 9.42
N ALA A 33 -8.48 -3.44 10.59
CA ALA A 33 -9.64 -4.16 11.11
C ALA A 33 -10.81 -4.13 10.12
N ARG A 34 -11.13 -2.96 9.55
CA ARG A 34 -12.19 -2.85 8.54
C ARG A 34 -11.90 -3.67 7.30
N TRP A 35 -10.65 -3.74 6.86
CA TRP A 35 -10.27 -4.60 5.74
C TRP A 35 -10.53 -6.07 6.05
N VAL A 36 -10.16 -6.55 7.25
CA VAL A 36 -10.41 -7.94 7.69
C VAL A 36 -11.91 -8.22 7.73
N GLN A 37 -12.72 -7.32 8.31
CA GLN A 37 -14.18 -7.43 8.34
C GLN A 37 -14.79 -7.61 6.95
N LYS A 38 -14.23 -6.95 5.94
CA LYS A 38 -14.75 -7.01 4.58
C LYS A 38 -14.31 -8.27 3.84
N PHE A 39 -13.04 -8.64 3.95
CA PHE A 39 -12.44 -9.65 3.09
C PHE A 39 -12.44 -11.06 3.70
N ALA A 40 -12.36 -11.20 5.02
CA ALA A 40 -12.37 -12.51 5.65
C ALA A 40 -13.67 -13.30 5.34
N PRO A 41 -14.89 -12.77 5.60
CA PRO A 41 -16.12 -13.49 5.28
C PRO A 41 -16.31 -13.70 3.78
N LEU A 42 -15.84 -12.78 2.94
CA LEU A 42 -15.91 -12.91 1.48
C LEU A 42 -15.06 -14.07 0.96
N LEU A 43 -13.82 -14.20 1.45
CA LEU A 43 -12.93 -15.28 1.03
C LEU A 43 -13.45 -16.63 1.50
N ILE A 44 -13.94 -16.69 2.73
CA ILE A 44 -14.50 -17.91 3.32
C ILE A 44 -15.78 -18.33 2.60
N SER A 45 -16.66 -17.40 2.22
CA SER A 45 -17.87 -17.72 1.46
C SER A 45 -17.58 -18.26 0.05
N TYR A 46 -16.45 -17.89 -0.53
CA TYR A 46 -15.94 -18.47 -1.77
C TYR A 46 -15.17 -19.80 -1.58
N GLY A 47 -15.08 -20.31 -0.35
CA GLY A 47 -14.41 -21.58 -0.05
C GLY A 47 -12.89 -21.48 0.04
N PHE A 48 -12.31 -20.28 0.12
CA PHE A 48 -10.88 -20.11 0.37
C PHE A 48 -10.53 -20.30 1.83
N THR A 49 -9.36 -20.87 2.08
CA THR A 49 -8.72 -20.89 3.40
C THR A 49 -7.75 -19.71 3.51
N ILE A 50 -7.91 -18.90 4.54
CA ILE A 50 -7.00 -17.79 4.82
C ILE A 50 -5.81 -18.34 5.63
N PRO A 51 -4.56 -18.13 5.18
CA PRO A 51 -3.37 -18.65 5.87
C PRO A 51 -2.99 -17.79 7.08
N ASP A 52 -3.92 -17.58 8.00
CA ASP A 52 -3.71 -16.91 9.29
C ASP A 52 -4.23 -17.81 10.42
N PRO A 53 -3.33 -18.49 11.15
CA PRO A 53 -3.73 -19.35 12.27
C PRO A 53 -4.41 -18.60 13.43
N GLY A 54 -4.21 -17.29 13.53
CA GLY A 54 -4.81 -16.44 14.55
C GLY A 54 -6.14 -15.81 14.14
N LEU A 55 -6.63 -16.07 12.92
CA LEU A 55 -7.90 -15.55 12.45
C LEU A 55 -9.07 -16.19 13.21
N ALA A 56 -9.85 -15.37 13.89
CA ALA A 56 -11.01 -15.81 14.67
C ALA A 56 -12.27 -15.03 14.28
N HIS A 57 -13.41 -15.72 14.25
CA HIS A 57 -14.74 -15.13 14.16
C HIS A 57 -15.42 -15.20 15.51
N ASP A 58 -15.91 -14.06 15.98
CA ASP A 58 -16.81 -13.97 17.12
C ASP A 58 -18.27 -13.97 16.62
N PRO A 59 -19.04 -15.04 16.86
CA PRO A 59 -20.42 -15.14 16.41
C PRO A 59 -21.39 -14.23 17.17
N GLU A 60 -21.04 -13.74 18.37
CA GLU A 60 -21.91 -12.84 19.13
C GLU A 60 -21.88 -11.42 18.58
N THR A 61 -20.72 -10.97 18.12
CA THR A 61 -20.50 -9.62 17.59
C THR A 61 -20.35 -9.56 16.07
N ASP A 62 -20.42 -10.72 15.40
CA ASP A 62 -20.13 -10.91 13.97
C ASP A 62 -18.81 -10.26 13.52
N THR A 63 -17.79 -10.36 14.38
CA THR A 63 -16.51 -9.69 14.18
C THR A 63 -15.39 -10.69 13.88
N TRP A 64 -14.55 -10.34 12.91
CA TRP A 64 -13.35 -11.07 12.52
C TRP A 64 -12.11 -10.37 13.07
N THR A 65 -11.30 -11.12 13.81
CA THR A 65 -10.02 -10.63 14.36
C THR A 65 -8.88 -11.40 13.72
N ALA A 66 -7.94 -10.68 13.10
CA ALA A 66 -6.73 -11.27 12.55
C ALA A 66 -5.69 -11.55 13.64
N GLY A 67 -4.80 -12.50 13.37
CA GLY A 67 -3.67 -12.80 14.23
C GLY A 67 -2.62 -11.68 14.28
N PRO A 68 -1.60 -11.82 15.15
CA PRO A 68 -0.48 -10.89 15.19
C PRO A 68 0.27 -10.87 13.84
N ILE A 69 0.62 -9.68 13.38
CA ILE A 69 1.32 -9.48 12.11
C ILE A 69 2.83 -9.54 12.35
N ASP A 70 3.54 -10.36 11.56
CA ASP A 70 4.99 -10.28 11.44
C ASP A 70 5.39 -9.09 10.54
N TRP A 71 6.08 -8.12 11.14
CA TRP A 71 6.51 -6.90 10.47
C TRP A 71 7.88 -7.02 9.79
N GLU A 72 8.63 -8.09 10.05
CA GLU A 72 9.98 -8.26 9.50
C GLU A 72 10.00 -8.30 7.96
N PRO A 73 9.13 -9.07 7.28
CA PRO A 73 9.08 -9.07 5.81
C PRO A 73 8.75 -7.70 5.21
N LEU A 74 7.91 -6.91 5.88
CA LEU A 74 7.58 -5.55 5.45
C LEU A 74 8.80 -4.62 5.58
N LYS A 75 9.49 -4.66 6.72
CA LYS A 75 10.71 -3.86 6.93
C LYS A 75 11.78 -4.18 5.88
N GLN A 76 12.00 -5.47 5.58
CA GLN A 76 12.94 -5.88 4.54
C GLN A 76 12.54 -5.38 3.15
N THR A 77 11.25 -5.42 2.84
CA THR A 77 10.73 -4.92 1.56
C THR A 77 10.93 -3.41 1.41
N LEU A 78 10.67 -2.64 2.48
CA LEU A 78 10.90 -1.18 2.51
C LEU A 78 12.38 -0.82 2.39
N ALA A 79 13.28 -1.68 2.86
CA ALA A 79 14.72 -1.54 2.70
C ALA A 79 15.23 -2.01 1.32
N MET A 80 14.36 -2.06 0.31
CA MET A 80 14.66 -2.52 -1.06
C MET A 80 15.11 -3.99 -1.16
N GLY A 81 14.89 -4.79 -0.11
CA GLY A 81 15.18 -6.22 -0.03
C GLY A 81 13.97 -7.12 -0.31
N GLY A 82 12.91 -6.59 -0.92
CA GLY A 82 11.76 -7.38 -1.32
C GLY A 82 12.10 -8.37 -2.43
N PRO A 83 11.27 -9.42 -2.62
CA PRO A 83 11.57 -10.51 -3.57
C PRO A 83 11.74 -10.06 -5.03
N ASP A 84 11.21 -8.88 -5.37
CA ASP A 84 11.23 -8.30 -6.71
C ASP A 84 11.73 -6.83 -6.72
N SER A 85 12.28 -6.36 -5.60
CA SER A 85 12.68 -4.94 -5.46
C SER A 85 13.78 -4.56 -6.44
N ALA A 86 14.84 -5.37 -6.55
CA ALA A 86 15.98 -5.09 -7.43
C ALA A 86 15.57 -4.95 -8.90
N ARG A 87 14.73 -5.86 -9.41
CA ARG A 87 14.23 -5.80 -10.78
C ARG A 87 13.41 -4.53 -11.02
N ARG A 88 12.45 -4.21 -10.15
CA ARG A 88 11.57 -3.03 -10.31
C ARG A 88 12.35 -1.71 -10.28
N ILE A 89 13.34 -1.60 -9.41
CA ILE A 89 14.20 -0.41 -9.34
C ILE A 89 15.07 -0.31 -10.60
N GLY A 90 15.67 -1.44 -11.01
CA GLY A 90 16.50 -1.49 -12.21
C GLY A 90 15.72 -1.11 -13.47
N GLU A 91 14.51 -1.64 -13.64
CA GLU A 91 13.62 -1.29 -14.75
C GLU A 91 13.20 0.18 -14.72
N ALA A 92 12.89 0.74 -13.54
CA ALA A 92 12.57 2.16 -13.42
C ALA A 92 13.77 3.04 -13.79
N ALA A 93 14.99 2.67 -13.36
CA ALA A 93 16.21 3.39 -13.68
C ALA A 93 16.56 3.31 -15.17
N ALA A 94 16.43 2.13 -15.78
CA ALA A 94 16.63 1.92 -17.20
C ALA A 94 15.62 2.73 -18.02
N ASN A 95 14.33 2.63 -17.70
CA ASN A 95 13.29 3.41 -18.38
C ASN A 95 13.53 4.91 -18.24
N TRP A 96 13.98 5.38 -17.07
CA TRP A 96 14.35 6.78 -16.89
C TRP A 96 15.49 7.19 -17.84
N ALA A 97 16.57 6.41 -17.91
CA ALA A 97 17.70 6.67 -18.79
C ALA A 97 17.29 6.63 -20.28
N ASP A 98 16.59 5.57 -20.71
CA ASP A 98 16.19 5.35 -22.09
C ASP A 98 15.24 6.44 -22.61
N THR A 99 14.43 7.02 -21.72
CA THR A 99 13.51 8.12 -22.05
C THR A 99 14.10 9.51 -21.85
N GLN A 100 15.42 9.62 -21.60
CA GLN A 100 16.07 10.92 -21.39
C GLN A 100 15.83 11.89 -22.55
N TRP A 101 15.95 11.42 -23.78
CA TRP A 101 15.78 12.25 -24.98
C TRP A 101 14.40 12.94 -25.03
N VAL A 102 13.36 12.34 -24.46
CA VAL A 102 12.01 12.93 -24.41
C VAL A 102 12.02 14.15 -23.49
N ARG A 103 12.67 14.04 -22.33
CA ARG A 103 12.78 15.16 -21.38
C ARG A 103 13.63 16.26 -21.97
N ASP A 104 14.76 15.93 -22.58
CA ASP A 104 15.63 16.90 -23.25
C ASP A 104 14.89 17.64 -24.39
N ALA A 105 14.06 16.92 -25.16
CA ALA A 105 13.25 17.51 -26.23
C ALA A 105 12.15 18.43 -25.69
N LEU A 106 11.54 18.10 -24.54
CA LEU A 106 10.51 18.93 -23.90
C LEU A 106 11.11 20.17 -23.23
N ASP A 107 12.26 20.05 -22.57
CA ASP A 107 12.95 21.18 -21.94
C ASP A 107 13.50 22.18 -22.98
N GLY A 108 13.91 21.67 -24.15
CA GLY A 108 14.35 22.50 -25.29
C GLY A 108 13.21 23.02 -26.17
N ALA A 109 11.96 22.59 -25.94
CA ALA A 109 10.84 23.04 -26.74
C ALA A 109 10.53 24.51 -26.41
N PRO A 110 10.32 25.38 -27.42
CA PRO A 110 9.84 26.73 -27.15
C PRO A 110 8.48 26.63 -26.45
N ASP A 111 8.24 27.53 -25.49
CA ASP A 111 6.92 27.65 -24.84
C ASP A 111 5.86 27.66 -25.92
N ARG A 112 4.96 26.68 -25.86
CA ARG A 112 3.80 26.68 -26.75
C ARG A 112 3.06 27.96 -26.43
N ALA A 113 2.95 28.86 -27.41
CA ALA A 113 2.03 29.98 -27.32
C ALA A 113 0.67 29.38 -26.97
N VAL A 114 0.21 29.63 -25.74
CA VAL A 114 -1.14 29.25 -25.30
C VAL A 114 -2.05 29.95 -26.29
N GLY A 115 -2.59 29.18 -27.23
CA GLY A 115 -3.38 29.72 -28.31
C GLY A 115 -4.51 30.55 -27.71
N ALA A 116 -4.59 31.81 -28.11
CA ALA A 116 -5.74 32.66 -27.86
C ALA A 116 -6.99 31.89 -28.35
N THR A 117 -7.77 31.39 -27.40
CA THR A 117 -9.11 30.90 -27.68
C THR A 117 -9.92 32.09 -28.17
N GLN A 118 -10.34 32.05 -29.44
CA GLN A 118 -11.38 32.93 -29.98
C GLN A 118 -12.74 32.54 -29.38
#